data_AF-A0A9E6VGE5-F1
#
_entry.id   AF-A0A9E6VGE5-F1
#
_cell.length_a   1.000
_cell.length_b   1.000
_cell.length_c   1.000
_cell.angle_alpha   90.00
_cell.angle_beta   90.00
_cell.angle_gamma   90.00
#
_symmetry.space_group_name_H-M   'P 1'
#
loop_
_entity.id
_entity.type
_entity.pdbx_description
1 polymer ?
#
loop_
_entity_poly.entity_id
_entity_poly.type
_entity_poly.pdbx_seq_one_letter_code
_entity_poly.pdbx_strand_id
1 'polypeptide(L)'
;MDSAAQWQSLMGSAVSRLGTRFLVFPQPPFIPGYERPETVWVSPPPNRIGPGPADRRMYVIDPLIEKQPYEFPYLPPYVGALRPPAEAGPDGHFDSIPIGTREFEAAHTYACVRRVLDICESYVGREIPWFFEPTHARLEIVPRLRWDNAQSGYGFLEMGENEARGEPWPFALNFDAVAHEIGHLVIFGVMGVPRFDPPHEYFAYHEAVADFIALIGLLHFDTVLDIVLRRTRGNLLIANELDRFGELSDERQVRLFSHSLRMSDVSAEVHDLSKPFAGALFDTLVEIYHVLLFERGLSDLDPRDFRDLRSELSEEDLQEQLSLSLGSNDRRLFALKSALEEARDLVGEMLVCSWEELEPHTLTFQEAAEALIAAAESGRARRFASSVIDNFAWREVL
;
A
#
# COMPACT_ATOMS: atom_id res chain seq x y z
N MET A 1 12.85 30.59 36.82
CA MET A 1 12.12 29.33 36.73
C MET A 1 11.05 29.44 35.64
N ASP A 2 11.46 29.66 34.38
CA ASP A 2 10.47 29.81 33.29
C ASP A 2 11.00 29.48 31.88
N SER A 3 12.23 28.97 31.76
CA SER A 3 12.75 28.53 30.46
C SER A 3 12.26 27.12 30.10
N ALA A 4 12.21 26.20 31.07
CA ALA A 4 11.79 24.81 30.83
C ALA A 4 10.33 24.68 30.35
N ALA A 5 9.43 25.54 30.86
CA ALA A 5 8.03 25.58 30.42
C ALA A 5 7.89 26.17 29.00
N GLN A 6 8.72 27.16 28.64
CA GLN A 6 8.79 27.68 27.27
C GLN A 6 9.34 26.66 26.26
N TRP A 7 10.34 25.85 26.64
CA TRP A 7 10.87 24.79 25.78
C TRP A 7 9.88 23.64 25.56
N GLN A 8 9.13 23.23 26.60
CA GLN A 8 8.04 22.25 26.46
C GLN A 8 6.86 22.80 25.65
N SER A 9 6.55 24.09 25.78
CA SER A 9 5.52 24.75 24.98
C SER A 9 5.91 24.89 23.50
N LEU A 10 7.18 25.17 23.20
CA LEU A 10 7.71 25.24 21.82
C LEU A 10 7.83 23.86 21.16
N MET A 11 8.18 22.81 21.91
CA MET A 11 8.13 21.43 21.39
C MET A 11 6.68 20.96 21.20
N GLY A 12 5.77 21.29 22.13
CA GLY A 12 4.34 21.04 21.99
C GLY A 12 3.73 21.76 20.77
N SER A 13 4.19 22.98 20.47
CA SER A 13 3.75 23.74 19.29
C SER A 13 4.42 23.31 17.98
N ALA A 14 5.53 22.57 18.03
CA ALA A 14 6.18 21.98 16.86
C ALA A 14 5.51 20.64 16.50
N VAL A 15 5.12 19.85 17.50
CA VAL A 15 4.36 18.60 17.30
C VAL A 15 2.92 18.88 16.85
N SER A 16 2.31 19.99 17.30
CA SER A 16 1.00 20.44 16.80
C SER A 16 1.02 20.98 15.35
N ARG A 17 2.17 20.92 14.65
CA ARG A 17 2.35 21.40 13.27
C ARG A 17 2.61 20.28 12.24
N LEU A 18 2.62 19.00 12.63
CA LEU A 18 3.18 17.92 11.80
C LEU A 18 2.16 17.02 11.07
N GLY A 19 0.86 17.16 11.34
CA GLY A 19 -0.19 16.37 10.66
C GLY A 19 -1.37 16.08 11.58
N THR A 20 -2.34 15.29 11.10
CA THR A 20 -3.51 14.86 11.87
C THR A 20 -3.40 13.39 12.23
N ARG A 21 -3.87 13.02 13.42
CA ARG A 21 -3.81 11.64 13.94
C ARG A 21 -5.13 10.94 13.65
N PHE A 22 -5.02 9.70 13.22
CA PHE A 22 -6.12 8.77 13.00
C PHE A 22 -5.75 7.40 13.55
N LEU A 23 -6.76 6.57 13.82
CA LEU A 23 -6.58 5.16 14.07
C LEU A 23 -6.88 4.38 12.79
N VAL A 24 -5.95 3.55 12.35
CA VAL A 24 -6.08 2.73 11.14
C VAL A 24 -5.76 1.28 11.47
N PHE A 25 -6.64 0.37 11.06
CA PHE A 25 -6.34 -1.05 11.02
C PHE A 25 -5.45 -1.34 9.81
N PRO A 26 -4.20 -1.83 10.00
CA PRO A 26 -3.35 -2.22 8.88
C PRO A 26 -3.94 -3.38 8.09
N GLN A 27 -4.65 -4.27 8.79
CA GLN A 27 -5.29 -5.46 8.27
C GLN A 27 -6.62 -5.64 9.01
N PRO A 28 -7.62 -6.33 8.44
CA PRO A 28 -8.91 -6.55 9.11
C PRO A 28 -8.77 -7.03 10.57
N PRO A 29 -9.58 -6.52 11.51
CA PRO A 29 -9.41 -6.77 12.94
C PRO A 29 -9.72 -8.21 13.37
N PHE A 30 -10.32 -9.03 12.51
CA PHE A 30 -10.53 -10.46 12.78
C PHE A 30 -9.26 -11.30 12.59
N ILE A 31 -8.18 -10.68 12.09
CA ILE A 31 -6.92 -11.34 11.80
C ILE A 31 -6.05 -11.37 13.06
N PRO A 32 -5.54 -12.56 13.46
CA PRO A 32 -4.66 -12.67 14.61
C PRO A 32 -3.41 -11.78 14.50
N GLY A 33 -3.27 -10.86 15.45
CA GLY A 33 -2.19 -9.87 15.52
C GLY A 33 -2.57 -8.45 15.05
N TYR A 34 -3.74 -8.27 14.43
CA TYR A 34 -4.23 -6.97 13.95
C TYR A 34 -5.55 -6.52 14.61
N GLU A 35 -5.87 -7.06 15.79
CA GLU A 35 -7.11 -6.77 16.51
C GLU A 35 -7.21 -5.31 16.99
N ARG A 36 -6.10 -4.56 16.94
CA ARG A 36 -6.03 -3.16 17.36
C ARG A 36 -5.51 -2.29 16.22
N PRO A 37 -6.11 -1.10 16.03
CA PRO A 37 -5.61 -0.16 15.04
C PRO A 37 -4.32 0.51 15.54
N GLU A 38 -3.50 0.95 14.59
CA GLU A 38 -2.29 1.74 14.82
C GLU A 38 -2.62 3.23 14.69
N THR A 39 -1.95 4.08 15.48
CA THR A 39 -2.05 5.53 15.29
C THR A 39 -1.18 5.96 14.12
N VAL A 40 -1.80 6.49 13.07
CA VAL A 40 -1.11 7.04 11.90
C VAL A 40 -1.17 8.56 11.88
N TRP A 41 -0.18 9.17 11.24
CA TRP A 41 -0.16 10.60 10.96
C TRP A 41 -0.34 10.83 9.48
N VAL A 42 -1.27 11.74 9.14
CA VAL A 42 -1.51 12.19 7.78
C VAL A 42 -1.10 13.66 7.62
N SER A 43 -0.63 14.04 6.44
CA SER A 43 0.01 15.34 6.21
C SER A 43 -0.89 16.57 6.41
N PRO A 44 -2.22 16.57 6.14
CA PRO A 44 -3.03 17.75 6.40
C PRO A 44 -3.08 18.04 7.91
N PRO A 45 -2.83 19.30 8.34
CA PRO A 45 -2.85 19.63 9.76
C PRO A 45 -4.27 19.62 10.33
N PRO A 46 -4.44 19.48 11.66
CA PRO A 46 -5.75 19.24 12.29
C PRO A 46 -6.82 20.29 11.94
N ASN A 47 -6.42 21.55 11.76
CA ASN A 47 -7.32 22.65 11.41
C ASN A 47 -7.69 22.75 9.92
N ARG A 48 -7.24 21.79 9.09
CA ARG A 48 -7.50 21.74 7.65
C ARG A 48 -8.36 20.54 7.23
N ILE A 49 -8.76 19.70 8.19
CA ILE A 49 -9.68 18.59 7.95
C ILE A 49 -11.02 18.94 8.61
N GLY A 50 -12.07 19.06 7.79
CA GLY A 50 -13.44 19.30 8.24
C GLY A 50 -14.19 18.02 8.60
N PRO A 51 -15.45 18.13 9.04
CA PRO A 51 -16.32 16.98 9.34
C PRO A 51 -16.52 16.06 8.13
N GLY A 52 -16.66 14.75 8.39
CA GLY A 52 -16.79 13.71 7.38
C GLY A 52 -15.48 13.64 6.61
N PRO A 53 -14.37 13.33 7.32
CA PRO A 53 -13.05 13.91 7.15
C PRO A 53 -12.83 14.47 5.76
N ALA A 54 -12.75 15.80 5.67
CA ALA A 54 -12.77 16.49 4.39
C ALA A 54 -11.65 17.51 4.28
N ASP A 55 -10.87 17.45 3.20
CA ASP A 55 -9.88 18.45 2.85
C ASP A 55 -10.15 19.04 1.46
N ARG A 56 -9.13 19.68 0.88
CA ARG A 56 -9.23 20.32 -0.44
C ARG A 56 -9.27 19.32 -1.60
N ARG A 57 -8.89 18.04 -1.38
CA ARG A 57 -8.73 17.00 -2.41
C ARG A 57 -9.76 15.89 -2.29
N MET A 58 -10.32 15.66 -1.10
CA MET A 58 -11.29 14.58 -0.88
C MET A 58 -12.22 14.85 0.30
N TYR A 59 -13.31 14.11 0.37
CA TYR A 59 -14.25 14.16 1.47
C TYR A 59 -14.99 12.83 1.62
N VAL A 60 -15.40 12.49 2.84
CA VAL A 60 -16.14 11.27 3.12
C VAL A 60 -17.61 11.59 3.34
N ILE A 61 -18.48 10.79 2.73
CA ILE A 61 -19.92 10.84 2.95
C ILE A 61 -20.44 9.50 3.48
N ASP A 62 -21.52 9.55 4.27
CA ASP A 62 -22.23 8.36 4.75
C ASP A 62 -23.71 8.50 4.39
N PRO A 63 -24.15 7.92 3.26
CA PRO A 63 -25.54 7.96 2.82
C PRO A 63 -26.51 7.46 3.91
N LEU A 64 -27.57 8.23 4.16
CA LEU A 64 -28.62 7.84 5.12
C LEU A 64 -29.42 6.65 4.61
N ILE A 65 -29.69 6.63 3.31
CA ILE A 65 -30.41 5.58 2.61
C ILE A 65 -29.41 4.80 1.77
N GLU A 66 -29.63 3.49 1.68
CA GLU A 66 -28.87 2.61 0.80
C GLU A 66 -28.84 3.16 -0.63
N LYS A 67 -27.63 3.33 -1.17
CA LYS A 67 -27.41 3.75 -2.55
C LYS A 67 -26.78 2.60 -3.34
N GLN A 68 -27.06 2.58 -4.64
CA GLN A 68 -26.34 1.69 -5.55
C GLN A 68 -24.90 2.19 -5.75
N PRO A 69 -23.94 1.30 -6.05
CA PRO A 69 -22.61 1.71 -6.50
C PRO A 69 -22.68 2.69 -7.68
N TYR A 70 -21.72 3.59 -7.79
CA TYR A 70 -21.63 4.50 -8.93
C TYR A 70 -21.38 3.73 -10.22
N GLU A 71 -22.10 4.14 -11.27
CA GLU A 71 -21.96 3.61 -12.62
C GLU A 71 -22.42 4.70 -13.60
N PHE A 72 -21.67 4.91 -14.69
CA PHE A 72 -22.04 5.91 -15.69
C PHE A 72 -23.48 5.67 -16.20
N PRO A 73 -24.34 6.71 -16.29
CA PRO A 73 -24.04 8.14 -16.18
C PRO A 73 -24.17 8.75 -14.77
N TYR A 74 -24.44 7.94 -13.75
CA TYR A 74 -24.61 8.39 -12.37
C TYR A 74 -23.26 8.36 -11.66
N LEU A 75 -22.62 9.54 -11.62
CA LEU A 75 -21.33 9.79 -10.96
C LEU A 75 -21.52 10.79 -9.81
N PRO A 76 -20.52 10.98 -8.93
CA PRO A 76 -20.53 12.02 -7.91
C PRO A 76 -20.93 13.41 -8.43
N PRO A 77 -21.40 14.31 -7.56
CA PRO A 77 -21.59 14.12 -6.12
C PRO A 77 -22.91 13.41 -5.77
N TYR A 78 -22.93 12.70 -4.64
CA TYR A 78 -24.15 12.12 -4.11
C TYR A 78 -25.12 13.24 -3.69
N VAL A 79 -26.37 13.18 -4.16
CA VAL A 79 -27.40 14.21 -3.90
C VAL A 79 -28.43 13.83 -2.82
N GLY A 80 -28.29 12.66 -2.20
CA GLY A 80 -29.23 12.17 -1.19
C GLY A 80 -28.94 12.67 0.23
N ALA A 81 -29.82 12.29 1.17
CA ALA A 81 -29.64 12.61 2.57
C ALA A 81 -28.41 11.86 3.14
N LEU A 82 -27.64 12.54 3.97
CA LEU A 82 -26.45 12.01 4.65
C LEU A 82 -26.72 11.81 6.14
N ARG A 83 -26.03 10.85 6.74
CA ARG A 83 -25.91 10.71 8.20
C ARG A 83 -25.02 11.83 8.76
N PRO A 84 -25.06 12.06 10.09
CA PRO A 84 -24.11 12.96 10.73
C PRO A 84 -22.66 12.59 10.36
N PRO A 85 -21.82 13.58 10.01
CA PRO A 85 -20.43 13.32 9.65
C PRO A 85 -19.61 12.92 10.87
N ALA A 86 -18.53 12.17 10.64
CA ALA A 86 -17.49 11.98 11.65
C ALA A 86 -16.82 13.33 11.99
N GLU A 87 -16.71 13.65 13.28
CA GLU A 87 -16.11 14.89 13.76
C GLU A 87 -14.80 14.62 14.50
N ALA A 88 -13.85 15.56 14.36
CA ALA A 88 -12.62 15.53 15.13
C ALA A 88 -12.89 15.79 16.62
N GLY A 89 -12.01 15.29 17.48
CA GLY A 89 -11.95 15.67 18.89
C GLY A 89 -11.58 17.15 19.07
N PRO A 90 -11.64 17.66 20.32
CA PRO A 90 -11.34 19.06 20.62
C PRO A 90 -9.92 19.53 20.22
N ASP A 91 -8.98 18.60 20.06
CA ASP A 91 -7.61 18.86 19.61
C ASP A 91 -7.45 18.78 18.07
N GLY A 92 -8.54 18.52 17.33
CA GLY A 92 -8.58 18.43 15.87
C GLY A 92 -8.14 17.08 15.30
N HIS A 93 -7.92 16.07 16.15
CA HIS A 93 -7.55 14.72 15.75
C HIS A 93 -8.78 13.78 15.69
N PHE A 94 -8.69 12.71 14.91
CA PHE A 94 -9.78 11.74 14.70
C PHE A 94 -9.49 10.40 15.40
N ASP A 95 -8.42 10.32 16.18
CA ASP A 95 -7.95 9.12 16.90
C ASP A 95 -8.78 8.78 18.15
N SER A 96 -9.74 9.63 18.53
CA SER A 96 -10.66 9.36 19.64
C SER A 96 -12.02 8.79 19.21
N ILE A 97 -12.25 8.60 17.91
CA ILE A 97 -13.54 8.10 17.41
C ILE A 97 -13.71 6.63 17.83
N PRO A 98 -14.85 6.23 18.44
CA PRO A 98 -15.05 4.88 18.91
C PRO A 98 -15.05 3.84 17.78
N ILE A 99 -14.23 2.79 17.93
CA ILE A 99 -14.21 1.62 17.04
C ILE A 99 -15.61 0.98 16.99
N GLY A 100 -16.02 0.51 15.81
CA GLY A 100 -17.34 -0.12 15.60
C GLY A 100 -18.46 0.86 15.26
N THR A 101 -18.12 2.13 15.00
CA THR A 101 -19.06 3.16 14.54
C THR A 101 -18.85 3.48 13.07
N ARG A 102 -19.89 4.01 12.39
CA ARG A 102 -19.77 4.46 10.99
C ARG A 102 -18.84 5.66 10.86
N GLU A 103 -18.79 6.48 11.90
CA GLU A 103 -17.86 7.58 12.03
C GLU A 103 -16.40 7.09 12.02
N PHE A 104 -16.13 5.94 12.66
CA PHE A 104 -14.81 5.30 12.62
C PHE A 104 -14.48 4.75 11.23
N GLU A 105 -15.43 4.09 10.57
CA GLU A 105 -15.26 3.63 9.18
C GLU A 105 -14.90 4.82 8.26
N ALA A 106 -15.60 5.95 8.40
CA ALA A 106 -15.32 7.17 7.65
C ALA A 106 -13.91 7.74 7.93
N ALA A 107 -13.53 7.82 9.20
CA ALA A 107 -12.22 8.30 9.62
C ALA A 107 -11.08 7.39 9.15
N HIS A 108 -11.25 6.06 9.28
CA HIS A 108 -10.30 5.06 8.83
C HIS A 108 -10.09 5.13 7.31
N THR A 109 -11.15 5.10 6.51
CA THR A 109 -11.02 5.12 5.05
C THR A 109 -10.33 6.41 4.58
N TYR A 110 -10.72 7.59 5.10
CA TYR A 110 -10.02 8.84 4.78
C TYR A 110 -8.52 8.77 5.10
N ALA A 111 -8.18 8.25 6.28
CA ALA A 111 -6.79 8.16 6.72
C ALA A 111 -6.00 7.22 5.81
N CYS A 112 -6.58 6.09 5.39
CA CYS A 112 -5.97 5.17 4.43
C CYS A 112 -5.69 5.86 3.10
N VAL A 113 -6.70 6.52 2.50
CA VAL A 113 -6.54 7.26 1.24
C VAL A 113 -5.43 8.31 1.37
N ARG A 114 -5.47 9.12 2.43
CA ARG A 114 -4.48 10.17 2.64
C ARG A 114 -3.08 9.61 2.84
N ARG A 115 -2.96 8.49 3.55
CA ARG A 115 -1.67 7.84 3.81
C ARG A 115 -1.04 7.32 2.52
N VAL A 116 -1.81 6.69 1.65
CA VAL A 116 -1.33 6.21 0.34
C VAL A 116 -0.90 7.38 -0.54
N LEU A 117 -1.67 8.46 -0.57
CA LEU A 117 -1.28 9.69 -1.26
C LEU A 117 0.02 10.27 -0.70
N ASP A 118 0.16 10.39 0.62
CA ASP A 118 1.37 10.93 1.26
C ASP A 118 2.60 10.08 0.93
N ILE A 119 2.46 8.75 0.87
CA ILE A 119 3.55 7.82 0.48
C ILE A 119 3.95 8.06 -0.98
N CYS A 120 3.00 7.99 -1.92
CA CYS A 120 3.31 8.12 -3.35
C CYS A 120 3.85 9.52 -3.69
N GLU A 121 3.28 10.57 -3.10
CA GLU A 121 3.72 11.96 -3.26
C GLU A 121 5.12 12.19 -2.68
N SER A 122 5.51 11.43 -1.65
CA SER A 122 6.88 11.48 -1.13
C SER A 122 7.90 10.86 -2.08
N TYR A 123 7.51 9.84 -2.85
CA TYR A 123 8.38 9.21 -3.85
C TYR A 123 8.55 10.08 -5.11
N VAL A 124 7.46 10.62 -5.66
CA VAL A 124 7.53 11.50 -6.85
C VAL A 124 7.99 12.93 -6.51
N GLY A 125 7.95 13.32 -5.23
CA GLY A 125 8.39 14.64 -4.77
C GLY A 125 7.44 15.80 -5.11
N ARG A 126 6.21 15.50 -5.52
CA ARG A 126 5.17 16.48 -5.87
C ARG A 126 3.78 15.94 -5.55
N GLU A 127 2.81 16.84 -5.52
CA GLU A 127 1.40 16.45 -5.46
C GLU A 127 0.97 15.75 -6.75
N ILE A 128 0.22 14.65 -6.60
CA ILE A 128 -0.34 13.89 -7.73
C ILE A 128 -1.75 14.44 -8.02
N PRO A 129 -2.01 15.00 -9.21
CA PRO A 129 -3.32 15.54 -9.53
C PRO A 129 -4.35 14.43 -9.72
N TRP A 130 -5.63 14.72 -9.48
CA TRP A 130 -6.68 13.79 -9.85
C TRP A 130 -6.91 13.80 -11.36
N PHE A 131 -6.93 12.62 -11.98
CA PHE A 131 -7.13 12.48 -13.44
C PHE A 131 -8.52 12.95 -13.93
N PHE A 132 -9.47 13.10 -13.01
CA PHE A 132 -10.83 13.56 -13.28
C PHE A 132 -11.00 15.09 -13.13
N GLU A 133 -9.92 15.82 -12.83
CA GLU A 133 -9.94 17.28 -12.89
C GLU A 133 -10.04 17.78 -14.36
N PRO A 134 -10.76 18.89 -14.61
CA PRO A 134 -11.46 19.75 -13.65
C PRO A 134 -12.92 19.34 -13.37
N THR A 135 -13.40 18.22 -13.93
CA THR A 135 -14.82 17.82 -13.83
C THR A 135 -15.24 17.60 -12.37
N HIS A 136 -14.42 16.90 -11.60
CA HIS A 136 -14.54 16.82 -10.14
C HIS A 136 -13.28 17.40 -9.50
N ALA A 137 -13.44 18.34 -8.57
CA ALA A 137 -12.31 18.94 -7.86
C ALA A 137 -11.84 18.09 -6.66
N ARG A 138 -12.66 17.11 -6.23
CA ARG A 138 -12.38 16.28 -5.06
C ARG A 138 -12.88 14.86 -5.28
N LEU A 139 -12.18 13.91 -4.68
CA LEU A 139 -12.62 12.52 -4.54
C LEU A 139 -13.75 12.43 -3.50
N GLU A 140 -14.91 11.89 -3.88
CA GLU A 140 -15.98 11.52 -2.95
C GLU A 140 -15.77 10.09 -2.45
N ILE A 141 -15.64 9.91 -1.15
CA ILE A 141 -15.40 8.61 -0.53
C ILE A 141 -16.67 8.13 0.15
N VAL A 142 -17.11 6.91 -0.18
CA VAL A 142 -18.22 6.21 0.47
C VAL A 142 -17.66 4.97 1.16
N PRO A 143 -17.53 4.98 2.51
CA PRO A 143 -16.84 3.91 3.23
C PRO A 143 -17.73 2.66 3.39
N ARG A 144 -19.01 2.73 3.03
CA ARG A 144 -19.91 1.59 3.24
C ARG A 144 -21.06 1.52 2.26
N LEU A 145 -21.11 0.43 1.52
CA LEU A 145 -22.23 -0.02 0.68
C LEU A 145 -22.57 -1.48 0.99
N ARG A 146 -23.84 -1.85 0.82
CA ARG A 146 -24.28 -3.25 0.87
C ARG A 146 -23.98 -3.93 -0.46
N TRP A 147 -22.72 -4.27 -0.64
CA TRP A 147 -22.21 -4.81 -1.89
C TRP A 147 -20.91 -5.56 -1.60
N ASP A 148 -20.78 -6.79 -2.08
CA ASP A 148 -19.58 -7.60 -1.86
C ASP A 148 -18.49 -7.26 -2.87
N ASN A 149 -18.13 -5.97 -2.94
CA ASN A 149 -16.98 -5.49 -3.72
C ASN A 149 -16.50 -4.10 -3.23
N ALA A 150 -15.36 -3.65 -3.74
CA ALA A 150 -14.92 -2.26 -3.70
C ALA A 150 -14.73 -1.75 -5.14
N GLN A 151 -14.73 -0.42 -5.30
CA GLN A 151 -14.34 0.20 -6.57
C GLN A 151 -13.90 1.64 -6.39
N SER A 152 -13.11 2.10 -7.35
CA SER A 152 -12.72 3.49 -7.52
C SER A 152 -12.84 3.90 -9.00
N GLY A 153 -13.01 5.19 -9.24
CA GLY A 153 -13.19 5.67 -10.59
C GLY A 153 -13.26 7.18 -10.71
N TYR A 154 -14.00 7.66 -11.70
CA TYR A 154 -14.08 9.07 -12.06
C TYR A 154 -14.78 9.89 -10.96
N GLY A 155 -14.00 10.36 -9.98
CA GLY A 155 -14.44 11.21 -8.87
C GLY A 155 -14.87 10.47 -7.60
N PHE A 156 -14.77 9.13 -7.54
CA PHE A 156 -15.24 8.35 -6.38
C PHE A 156 -14.30 7.23 -5.91
N LEU A 157 -14.45 6.89 -4.64
CA LEU A 157 -14.04 5.63 -4.01
C LEU A 157 -15.22 5.06 -3.23
N GLU A 158 -15.53 3.79 -3.43
CA GLU A 158 -16.65 3.10 -2.80
C GLU A 158 -16.23 1.77 -2.19
N MET A 159 -16.45 1.63 -0.89
CA MET A 159 -16.14 0.42 -0.16
C MET A 159 -17.44 -0.32 0.19
N GLY A 160 -17.53 -1.58 -0.21
CA GLY A 160 -18.60 -2.47 0.18
C GLY A 160 -18.36 -3.19 1.52
N GLU A 161 -19.06 -4.30 1.70
CA GLU A 161 -18.94 -5.17 2.87
C GLU A 161 -19.05 -6.64 2.48
N ASN A 162 -18.22 -7.48 3.11
CA ASN A 162 -18.25 -8.93 2.93
C ASN A 162 -19.20 -9.58 3.95
N GLU A 163 -20.12 -10.41 3.49
CA GLU A 163 -21.08 -11.12 4.36
C GLU A 163 -20.72 -12.59 4.63
N ALA A 164 -19.63 -13.11 4.06
CA ALA A 164 -19.27 -14.54 4.08
C ALA A 164 -19.05 -15.11 5.49
N ARG A 165 -18.76 -14.25 6.47
CA ARG A 165 -18.50 -14.63 7.88
C ARG A 165 -19.72 -14.51 8.78
N GLY A 166 -20.92 -14.30 8.23
CA GLY A 166 -22.19 -14.24 8.96
C GLY A 166 -22.49 -12.89 9.63
N GLU A 167 -21.50 -12.00 9.69
CA GLU A 167 -21.65 -10.58 10.03
C GLU A 167 -21.02 -9.74 8.89
N PRO A 168 -21.62 -8.63 8.46
CA PRO A 168 -21.04 -7.78 7.42
C PRO A 168 -19.74 -7.13 7.89
N TRP A 169 -18.64 -7.41 7.17
CA TRP A 169 -17.33 -6.83 7.40
C TRP A 169 -17.04 -5.76 6.35
N PRO A 170 -17.00 -4.46 6.73
CA PRO A 170 -16.73 -3.39 5.78
C PRO A 170 -15.32 -3.48 5.22
N PHE A 171 -15.18 -3.41 3.90
CA PHE A 171 -13.85 -3.29 3.26
C PHE A 171 -13.17 -1.97 3.63
N ALA A 172 -13.93 -0.96 4.07
CA ALA A 172 -13.40 0.27 4.65
C ALA A 172 -12.49 0.07 5.86
N LEU A 173 -12.57 -1.07 6.57
CA LEU A 173 -11.68 -1.39 7.70
C LEU A 173 -10.47 -2.23 7.27
N ASN A 174 -10.29 -2.46 5.97
CA ASN A 174 -9.14 -3.12 5.38
C ASN A 174 -8.27 -2.07 4.67
N PHE A 175 -7.13 -1.68 5.25
CA PHE A 175 -6.21 -0.75 4.61
C PHE A 175 -5.79 -1.23 3.22
N ASP A 176 -5.58 -2.54 3.07
CA ASP A 176 -5.15 -3.18 1.81
C ASP A 176 -6.14 -2.91 0.67
N ALA A 177 -7.42 -3.17 0.92
CA ALA A 177 -8.49 -2.93 -0.06
C ALA A 177 -8.59 -1.44 -0.43
N VAL A 178 -8.50 -0.54 0.55
CA VAL A 178 -8.52 0.90 0.28
C VAL A 178 -7.27 1.33 -0.50
N ALA A 179 -6.10 0.78 -0.16
CA ALA A 179 -4.84 1.13 -0.80
C ALA A 179 -4.74 0.63 -2.24
N HIS A 180 -5.26 -0.57 -2.52
CA HIS A 180 -5.40 -1.10 -3.88
C HIS A 180 -6.23 -0.17 -4.75
N GLU A 181 -7.44 0.20 -4.31
CA GLU A 181 -8.32 1.09 -5.06
C GLU A 181 -7.70 2.47 -5.30
N ILE A 182 -7.06 3.05 -4.27
CA ILE A 182 -6.35 4.32 -4.44
C ILE A 182 -5.11 4.17 -5.33
N GLY A 183 -4.49 3.01 -5.36
CA GLY A 183 -3.40 2.67 -6.28
C GLY A 183 -3.78 2.97 -7.73
N HIS A 184 -4.98 2.55 -8.17
CA HIS A 184 -5.50 2.89 -9.49
C HIS A 184 -5.62 4.40 -9.73
N LEU A 185 -6.18 5.14 -8.76
CA LEU A 185 -6.36 6.59 -8.91
C LEU A 185 -5.03 7.35 -8.94
N VAL A 186 -4.05 6.87 -8.18
CA VAL A 186 -2.69 7.42 -8.14
C VAL A 186 -2.00 7.22 -9.48
N ILE A 187 -2.03 6.00 -10.04
CA ILE A 187 -1.39 5.74 -11.34
C ILE A 187 -2.07 6.53 -12.47
N PHE A 188 -3.41 6.67 -12.46
CA PHE A 188 -4.11 7.54 -13.42
C PHE A 188 -3.67 9.00 -13.30
N GLY A 189 -3.38 9.48 -12.08
CA GLY A 189 -2.92 10.85 -11.84
C GLY A 189 -1.49 11.14 -12.32
N VAL A 190 -0.64 10.11 -12.43
CA VAL A 190 0.75 10.27 -12.89
C VAL A 190 0.90 9.89 -14.37
N MET A 191 0.49 8.68 -14.74
CA MET A 191 0.62 8.14 -16.09
C MET A 191 -0.45 8.70 -17.04
N GLY A 192 -1.61 9.09 -16.51
CA GLY A 192 -2.77 9.51 -17.30
C GLY A 192 -3.71 8.36 -17.66
N VAL A 193 -4.75 8.70 -18.42
CA VAL A 193 -5.78 7.76 -18.89
C VAL A 193 -5.75 7.63 -20.42
N PRO A 194 -5.99 6.44 -20.97
CA PRO A 194 -6.08 6.23 -22.41
C PRO A 194 -7.34 6.92 -22.95
N ARG A 195 -7.23 7.48 -24.17
CA ARG A 195 -8.34 8.14 -24.88
C ARG A 195 -9.22 7.17 -25.67
N PHE A 196 -8.72 5.97 -25.90
CA PHE A 196 -9.35 4.89 -26.66
C PHE A 196 -9.11 3.58 -25.91
N ASP A 197 -9.64 2.47 -26.43
CA ASP A 197 -9.44 1.15 -25.82
C ASP A 197 -7.94 0.85 -25.67
N PRO A 198 -7.44 0.71 -24.44
CA PRO A 198 -6.02 0.45 -24.21
C PRO A 198 -5.66 -1.01 -24.51
N PRO A 199 -4.36 -1.32 -24.64
CA PRO A 199 -3.89 -2.70 -24.67
C PRO A 199 -4.36 -3.49 -23.44
N HIS A 200 -4.50 -4.81 -23.58
CA HIS A 200 -4.92 -5.67 -22.47
C HIS A 200 -3.95 -5.59 -21.27
N GLU A 201 -2.65 -5.46 -21.53
CA GLU A 201 -1.61 -5.30 -20.52
C GLU A 201 -1.73 -4.01 -19.71
N TYR A 202 -2.45 -3.00 -20.22
CA TYR A 202 -2.71 -1.77 -19.47
C TYR A 202 -3.46 -2.05 -18.17
N PHE A 203 -4.57 -2.80 -18.25
CA PHE A 203 -5.36 -3.14 -17.07
C PHE A 203 -4.60 -4.09 -16.15
N ALA A 204 -3.89 -5.08 -16.71
CA ALA A 204 -3.10 -6.00 -15.90
C ALA A 204 -1.95 -5.30 -15.17
N TYR A 205 -1.35 -4.27 -15.79
CA TYR A 205 -0.36 -3.42 -15.13
C TYR A 205 -0.96 -2.61 -13.99
N HIS A 206 -2.14 -2.02 -14.20
CA HIS A 206 -2.87 -1.30 -13.15
C HIS A 206 -3.17 -2.17 -11.94
N GLU A 207 -3.62 -3.42 -12.15
CA GLU A 207 -3.82 -4.40 -11.07
C GLU A 207 -2.50 -4.71 -10.34
N ALA A 208 -1.44 -5.03 -11.09
CA ALA A 208 -0.14 -5.37 -10.51
C ALA A 208 0.41 -4.23 -9.63
N VAL A 209 0.27 -2.99 -10.11
CA VAL A 209 0.71 -1.80 -9.41
C VAL A 209 -0.19 -1.47 -8.23
N ALA A 210 -1.51 -1.61 -8.35
CA ALA A 210 -2.46 -1.39 -7.26
C ALA A 210 -2.17 -2.31 -6.08
N ASP A 211 -2.00 -3.61 -6.34
CA ASP A 211 -1.58 -4.57 -5.32
C ASP A 211 -0.22 -4.20 -4.71
N PHE A 212 0.74 -3.74 -5.53
CA PHE A 212 2.08 -3.45 -5.02
C PHE A 212 2.12 -2.15 -4.19
N ILE A 213 1.31 -1.15 -4.53
CA ILE A 213 1.10 0.05 -3.72
C ILE A 213 0.47 -0.32 -2.38
N ALA A 214 -0.48 -1.26 -2.36
CA ALA A 214 -1.07 -1.74 -1.12
C ALA A 214 -0.02 -2.43 -0.23
N LEU A 215 0.84 -3.29 -0.80
CA LEU A 215 1.98 -3.89 -0.11
C LEU A 215 2.96 -2.83 0.44
N ILE A 216 3.39 -1.86 -0.37
CA ILE A 216 4.25 -0.76 0.08
C ILE A 216 3.58 -0.04 1.27
N GLY A 217 2.30 0.29 1.14
CA GLY A 217 1.52 0.95 2.18
C GLY A 217 1.49 0.15 3.49
N LEU A 218 1.27 -1.16 3.41
CA LEU A 218 1.29 -2.07 4.56
C LEU A 218 2.66 -2.06 5.27
N LEU A 219 3.75 -2.03 4.51
CA LEU A 219 5.11 -1.99 5.05
C LEU A 219 5.45 -0.65 5.75
N HIS A 220 4.55 0.34 5.77
CA HIS A 220 4.69 1.54 6.60
C HIS A 220 4.11 1.42 8.02
N PHE A 221 3.45 0.31 8.36
CA PHE A 221 2.93 0.06 9.71
C PHE A 221 3.96 -0.68 10.57
N ASP A 222 4.26 -0.16 11.77
CA ASP A 222 5.24 -0.79 12.66
C ASP A 222 4.79 -2.18 13.12
N THR A 223 3.47 -2.33 13.30
CA THR A 223 2.82 -3.61 13.64
C THR A 223 3.03 -4.65 12.54
N VAL A 224 2.86 -4.28 11.27
CA VAL A 224 3.08 -5.18 10.13
C VAL A 224 4.54 -5.61 10.07
N LEU A 225 5.47 -4.65 10.14
CA LEU A 225 6.91 -4.95 10.12
C LEU A 225 7.33 -5.86 11.28
N ASP A 226 6.80 -5.65 12.50
CA ASP A 226 7.09 -6.50 13.66
C ASP A 226 6.59 -7.93 13.44
N ILE A 227 5.35 -8.10 12.99
CA ILE A 227 4.74 -9.41 12.78
C ILE A 227 5.43 -10.16 11.64
N VAL A 228 5.65 -9.53 10.48
CA VAL A 228 6.37 -10.13 9.33
C VAL A 228 7.73 -10.62 9.78
N LEU A 229 8.57 -9.74 10.32
CA LEU A 229 9.96 -10.08 10.63
C LEU A 229 10.08 -11.11 11.76
N ARG A 230 9.15 -11.13 12.73
CA ARG A 230 9.16 -12.16 13.77
C ARG A 230 8.73 -13.52 13.25
N ARG A 231 7.68 -13.58 12.42
CA ARG A 231 7.17 -14.85 11.85
C ARG A 231 8.20 -15.45 10.89
N THR A 232 8.76 -14.64 10.01
CA THR A 232 9.78 -15.07 9.04
C THR A 232 11.18 -15.18 9.63
N ARG A 233 11.36 -14.81 10.92
CA ARG A 233 12.66 -14.67 11.57
C ARG A 233 13.63 -13.76 10.79
N GLY A 234 13.08 -12.78 10.07
CA GLY A 234 13.81 -11.86 9.22
C GLY A 234 14.14 -12.40 7.83
N ASN A 235 13.73 -13.63 7.49
CA ASN A 235 13.98 -14.24 6.19
C ASN A 235 12.75 -14.14 5.28
N LEU A 236 12.76 -13.19 4.35
CA LEU A 236 11.67 -13.03 3.39
C LEU A 236 11.76 -14.02 2.20
N LEU A 237 12.76 -14.90 2.15
CA LEU A 237 12.86 -15.97 1.16
C LEU A 237 12.11 -17.25 1.55
N ILE A 238 11.67 -17.40 2.81
CA ILE A 238 10.97 -18.62 3.23
C ILE A 238 9.56 -18.58 2.63
N ALA A 239 9.44 -19.21 1.46
CA ALA A 239 8.22 -19.34 0.68
C ALA A 239 7.01 -19.70 1.57
N ASN A 240 7.16 -20.68 2.48
CA ASN A 240 6.04 -21.13 3.29
C ASN A 240 5.58 -20.19 4.42
N GLU A 241 6.41 -19.27 4.95
CA GLU A 241 5.95 -18.36 6.03
C GLU A 241 5.29 -17.09 5.51
N LEU A 242 5.62 -16.67 4.27
CA LEU A 242 4.89 -15.63 3.53
C LEU A 242 3.61 -16.18 2.91
N ASP A 243 3.61 -17.45 2.49
CA ASP A 243 2.39 -18.20 2.16
C ASP A 243 1.50 -18.41 3.41
N ARG A 244 2.09 -18.56 4.61
CA ARG A 244 1.40 -18.57 5.93
C ARG A 244 0.99 -17.18 6.43
N PHE A 245 1.62 -16.11 5.94
CA PHE A 245 1.15 -14.75 6.19
C PHE A 245 -0.27 -14.57 5.66
N GLY A 246 -0.63 -15.32 4.61
CA GLY A 246 -2.01 -15.48 4.13
C GLY A 246 -2.78 -16.69 4.70
N GLU A 247 -2.26 -17.54 5.60
CA GLU A 247 -3.03 -18.68 6.17
C GLU A 247 -3.87 -18.32 7.39
N LEU A 248 -3.48 -17.30 8.18
CA LEU A 248 -4.21 -16.96 9.41
C LEU A 248 -5.41 -16.05 9.19
N SER A 249 -5.65 -15.71 7.93
CA SER A 249 -6.52 -14.64 7.54
C SER A 249 -6.67 -14.73 6.02
N ASP A 250 -7.85 -14.43 5.48
CA ASP A 250 -8.16 -14.67 4.07
C ASP A 250 -7.42 -13.67 3.13
N GLU A 251 -6.14 -13.34 3.38
CA GLU A 251 -5.39 -12.34 2.59
C GLU A 251 -4.83 -12.99 1.34
N ARG A 252 -5.23 -12.38 0.22
CA ARG A 252 -4.83 -12.76 -1.12
C ARG A 252 -3.47 -12.17 -1.52
N GLN A 253 -3.01 -11.05 -0.96
CA GLN A 253 -1.96 -10.27 -1.62
C GLN A 253 -0.52 -10.77 -1.43
N VAL A 254 -0.05 -11.08 -0.22
CA VAL A 254 1.31 -11.66 -0.06
C VAL A 254 1.41 -13.00 -0.83
N ARG A 255 0.33 -13.78 -0.85
CA ARG A 255 0.15 -14.98 -1.69
C ARG A 255 0.19 -14.68 -3.21
N LEU A 256 -0.30 -13.52 -3.63
CA LEU A 256 -0.27 -13.05 -5.03
C LEU A 256 1.13 -12.58 -5.45
N PHE A 257 2.06 -12.35 -4.53
CA PHE A 257 3.39 -11.84 -4.87
C PHE A 257 4.50 -12.89 -4.72
N SER A 258 4.41 -13.77 -3.72
CA SER A 258 5.43 -14.81 -3.42
C SER A 258 5.38 -16.03 -4.35
N HIS A 259 4.38 -16.13 -5.23
CA HIS A 259 4.24 -17.28 -6.12
C HIS A 259 5.39 -17.37 -7.14
N SER A 260 5.66 -18.54 -7.70
CA SER A 260 6.69 -18.73 -8.74
C SER A 260 6.21 -18.49 -10.18
N LEU A 261 5.01 -17.94 -10.37
CA LEU A 261 4.40 -17.76 -11.71
C LEU A 261 5.23 -16.84 -12.60
N ARG A 262 5.35 -17.25 -13.87
CA ARG A 262 5.93 -16.50 -14.98
C ARG A 262 4.85 -16.15 -16.01
N MET A 263 5.19 -15.32 -16.99
CA MET A 263 4.27 -15.00 -18.09
C MET A 263 3.73 -16.25 -18.82
N SER A 264 4.51 -17.33 -18.92
CA SER A 264 4.05 -18.59 -19.50
C SER A 264 3.10 -19.41 -18.62
N ASP A 265 2.97 -19.10 -17.33
CA ASP A 265 2.13 -19.84 -16.37
C ASP A 265 0.72 -19.25 -16.22
N VAL A 266 0.49 -18.04 -16.73
CA VAL A 266 -0.74 -17.27 -16.47
C VAL A 266 -1.65 -17.18 -17.69
N SER A 267 -2.94 -16.99 -17.43
CA SER A 267 -3.95 -16.77 -18.47
C SER A 267 -4.02 -15.30 -18.91
N ALA A 268 -4.81 -15.04 -19.94
CA ALA A 268 -5.13 -13.69 -20.39
C ALA A 268 -6.26 -13.04 -19.56
N GLU A 269 -6.61 -13.57 -18.39
CA GLU A 269 -7.49 -12.86 -17.45
C GLU A 269 -6.68 -11.76 -16.75
N VAL A 270 -7.24 -10.57 -16.56
CA VAL A 270 -6.49 -9.37 -16.14
C VAL A 270 -5.77 -9.57 -14.81
N HIS A 271 -6.44 -10.11 -13.80
CA HIS A 271 -5.83 -10.35 -12.49
C HIS A 271 -4.81 -11.49 -12.51
N ASP A 272 -4.98 -12.48 -13.39
CA ASP A 272 -4.01 -13.55 -13.56
C ASP A 272 -2.78 -13.07 -14.34
N LEU A 273 -2.97 -12.20 -15.33
CA LEU A 273 -1.90 -11.62 -16.15
C LEU A 273 -1.05 -10.61 -15.36
N SER A 274 -1.60 -9.96 -14.33
CA SER A 274 -0.88 -8.98 -13.51
C SER A 274 0.22 -9.61 -12.63
N LYS A 275 0.00 -10.87 -12.23
CA LYS A 275 0.79 -11.62 -11.26
C LYS A 275 2.30 -11.69 -11.55
N PRO A 276 2.79 -12.00 -12.76
CA PRO A 276 4.24 -12.08 -12.99
C PRO A 276 4.94 -10.73 -12.82
N PHE A 277 4.31 -9.63 -13.25
CA PHE A 277 4.84 -8.28 -13.08
C PHE A 277 4.90 -7.88 -11.60
N ALA A 278 3.79 -8.12 -10.90
CA ALA A 278 3.67 -7.98 -9.45
C ALA A 278 4.79 -8.77 -8.72
N GLY A 279 4.95 -10.05 -9.07
CA GLY A 279 5.99 -10.93 -8.53
C GLY A 279 7.41 -10.41 -8.78
N ALA A 280 7.70 -9.81 -9.94
CA ALA A 280 9.01 -9.23 -10.23
C ALA A 280 9.35 -8.03 -9.32
N LEU A 281 8.36 -7.19 -9.01
CA LEU A 281 8.52 -6.09 -8.05
C LEU A 281 8.79 -6.61 -6.64
N PHE A 282 8.07 -7.66 -6.23
CA PHE A 282 8.26 -8.31 -4.94
C PHE A 282 9.63 -8.98 -4.82
N ASP A 283 10.05 -9.70 -5.86
CA ASP A 283 11.37 -10.31 -5.98
C ASP A 283 12.48 -9.27 -5.81
N THR A 284 12.30 -8.10 -6.44
CA THR A 284 13.21 -6.95 -6.32
C THR A 284 13.26 -6.41 -4.88
N LEU A 285 12.11 -6.25 -4.23
CA LEU A 285 12.03 -5.82 -2.82
C LEU A 285 12.79 -6.78 -1.90
N VAL A 286 12.55 -8.08 -2.04
CA VAL A 286 13.18 -9.13 -1.22
C VAL A 286 14.68 -9.16 -1.47
N GLU A 287 15.12 -9.12 -2.72
CA GLU A 287 16.54 -9.13 -3.06
C GLU A 287 17.28 -7.90 -2.50
N ILE A 288 16.73 -6.69 -2.66
CA ILE A 288 17.32 -5.46 -2.09
C ILE A 288 17.39 -5.58 -0.56
N TYR A 289 16.31 -6.03 0.09
CA TYR A 289 16.28 -6.20 1.54
C TYR A 289 17.41 -7.12 2.01
N HIS A 290 17.59 -8.27 1.38
CA HIS A 290 18.62 -9.20 1.78
C HIS A 290 20.04 -8.74 1.45
N VAL A 291 20.26 -8.04 0.33
CA VAL A 291 21.53 -7.37 0.06
C VAL A 291 21.87 -6.40 1.20
N LEU A 292 20.89 -5.58 1.62
CA LEU A 292 21.07 -4.67 2.75
C LEU A 292 21.37 -5.42 4.06
N LEU A 293 20.75 -6.58 4.30
CA LEU A 293 21.09 -7.40 5.47
C LEU A 293 22.54 -7.85 5.45
N PHE A 294 23.01 -8.36 4.32
CA PHE A 294 24.38 -8.82 4.16
C PHE A 294 25.39 -7.67 4.35
N GLU A 295 25.17 -6.54 3.66
CA GLU A 295 26.04 -5.36 3.76
C GLU A 295 26.12 -4.79 5.18
N ARG A 296 25.04 -4.90 5.95
CA ARG A 296 24.96 -4.44 7.35
C ARG A 296 25.47 -5.49 8.34
N GLY A 297 25.93 -6.66 7.90
CA GLY A 297 26.38 -7.76 8.75
C GLY A 297 25.25 -8.39 9.58
N LEU A 298 24.01 -8.30 9.09
CA LEU A 298 22.81 -8.86 9.71
C LEU A 298 22.48 -10.26 9.17
N SER A 299 23.10 -10.67 8.06
CA SER A 299 22.99 -11.99 7.45
C SER A 299 24.34 -12.41 6.85
N ASP A 300 24.64 -13.70 6.92
CA ASP A 300 25.80 -14.30 6.23
C ASP A 300 25.45 -14.83 4.82
N LEU A 301 24.18 -14.71 4.39
CA LEU A 301 23.77 -15.08 3.04
C LEU A 301 24.34 -14.10 2.02
N ASP A 302 25.18 -14.60 1.11
CA ASP A 302 25.75 -13.78 0.05
C ASP A 302 24.68 -13.48 -1.02
N PRO A 303 24.47 -12.20 -1.37
CA PRO A 303 23.59 -11.77 -2.46
C PRO A 303 23.77 -12.52 -3.78
N ARG A 304 24.98 -12.99 -4.07
CA ARG A 304 25.29 -13.73 -5.30
C ARG A 304 24.65 -15.11 -5.33
N ASP A 305 24.37 -15.68 -4.17
CA ASP A 305 23.72 -16.98 -4.05
C ASP A 305 22.19 -16.85 -4.25
N PHE A 306 21.60 -15.63 -4.30
CA PHE A 306 20.13 -15.43 -4.35
C PHE A 306 19.49 -16.02 -5.60
N ARG A 307 20.19 -15.99 -6.73
CA ARG A 307 19.73 -16.62 -7.97
C ARG A 307 19.62 -18.14 -7.83
N ASP A 308 20.58 -18.74 -7.12
CA ASP A 308 20.66 -20.20 -6.94
C ASP A 308 19.77 -20.65 -5.76
N LEU A 309 19.61 -19.81 -4.73
CA LEU A 309 18.76 -19.99 -3.55
C LEU A 309 17.28 -20.16 -3.90
N ARG A 310 16.78 -19.49 -4.95
CA ARG A 310 15.39 -19.65 -5.44
C ARG A 310 15.12 -21.05 -6.04
N SER A 311 16.14 -21.80 -6.42
CA SER A 311 16.01 -23.07 -7.13
C SER A 311 16.56 -24.30 -6.39
N GLU A 312 17.49 -24.14 -5.44
CA GLU A 312 18.32 -25.27 -5.00
C GLU A 312 18.32 -25.58 -3.49
N LEU A 313 17.87 -24.67 -2.61
CA LEU A 313 17.99 -24.87 -1.16
C LEU A 313 16.67 -25.26 -0.50
N SER A 314 16.74 -26.25 0.40
CA SER A 314 15.58 -26.68 1.19
C SER A 314 15.23 -25.63 2.24
N GLU A 315 13.98 -25.60 2.69
CA GLU A 315 13.53 -24.66 3.74
C GLU A 315 14.32 -24.81 5.03
N GLU A 316 14.74 -26.04 5.36
CA GLU A 316 15.54 -26.32 6.54
C GLU A 316 16.92 -25.69 6.43
N ASP A 317 17.55 -25.74 5.25
CA ASP A 317 18.85 -25.12 5.00
C ASP A 317 18.78 -23.59 5.01
N LEU A 318 17.72 -23.00 4.41
CA LEU A 318 17.45 -21.56 4.46
C LEU A 318 17.23 -21.07 5.89
N GLN A 319 16.47 -21.84 6.67
CA GLN A 319 16.16 -21.53 8.07
C GLN A 319 17.38 -21.72 8.98
N GLU A 320 18.28 -22.65 8.68
CA GLU A 320 19.52 -22.88 9.44
C GLU A 320 20.57 -21.80 9.17
N GLN A 321 20.80 -21.47 7.89
CA GLN A 321 21.74 -20.41 7.47
C GLN A 321 21.30 -19.02 7.97
N LEU A 322 20.00 -18.81 8.11
CA LEU A 322 19.41 -17.60 8.69
C LEU A 322 18.78 -17.86 10.05
N SER A 323 19.25 -18.84 10.83
CA SER A 323 18.67 -19.14 12.16
C SER A 323 18.93 -18.01 13.16
N LEU A 324 18.18 -16.93 13.01
CA LEU A 324 18.23 -15.74 13.83
C LEU A 324 17.32 -15.98 15.02
N SER A 325 17.91 -16.21 16.18
CA SER A 325 17.18 -16.15 17.44
C SER A 325 16.80 -14.69 17.71
N LEU A 326 15.62 -14.28 17.20
CA LEU A 326 15.04 -12.96 17.50
C LEU A 326 14.47 -12.98 18.93
N GLY A 327 15.27 -12.51 19.89
CA GLY A 327 14.87 -12.39 21.29
C GLY A 327 13.87 -11.24 21.51
N SER A 328 13.28 -11.15 22.70
CA SER A 328 12.26 -10.14 23.03
C SER A 328 12.77 -8.69 23.12
N ASN A 329 14.07 -8.46 23.01
CA ASN A 329 14.70 -7.15 23.24
C ASN A 329 15.80 -6.87 22.19
N ASP A 330 15.43 -7.02 20.92
CA ASP A 330 16.41 -7.15 19.85
C ASP A 330 16.70 -5.82 19.14
N ARG A 331 17.86 -5.21 19.44
CA ARG A 331 18.43 -4.15 18.58
C ARG A 331 18.52 -4.60 17.12
N ARG A 332 18.60 -5.90 16.89
CA ARG A 332 18.58 -6.51 15.56
C ARG A 332 17.26 -6.31 14.83
N LEU A 333 16.12 -6.43 15.51
CA LEU A 333 14.81 -6.22 14.89
C LEU A 333 14.68 -4.80 14.34
N PHE A 334 15.16 -3.80 15.07
CA PHE A 334 15.23 -2.43 14.58
C PHE A 334 16.08 -2.33 13.29
N ALA A 335 17.22 -3.01 13.25
CA ALA A 335 18.09 -3.02 12.07
C ALA A 335 17.45 -3.76 10.86
N LEU A 336 16.69 -4.83 11.10
CA LEU A 336 15.90 -5.53 10.09
C LEU A 336 14.77 -4.63 9.56
N LYS A 337 14.00 -3.99 10.44
CA LYS A 337 12.97 -3.02 10.06
C LYS A 337 13.54 -1.92 9.19
N SER A 338 14.66 -1.32 9.61
CA SER A 338 15.34 -0.28 8.83
C SER A 338 15.84 -0.77 7.46
N ALA A 339 16.23 -2.05 7.31
CA ALA A 339 16.63 -2.59 6.02
C ALA A 339 15.42 -2.79 5.09
N LEU A 340 14.30 -3.27 5.66
CA LEU A 340 13.06 -3.48 4.91
C LEU A 340 12.41 -2.15 4.52
N GLU A 341 12.46 -1.15 5.39
CA GLU A 341 12.03 0.22 5.08
C GLU A 341 12.85 0.82 3.94
N GLU A 342 14.18 0.67 3.96
CA GLU A 342 15.03 1.18 2.87
C GLU A 342 14.75 0.43 1.56
N ALA A 343 14.59 -0.90 1.59
CA ALA A 343 14.24 -1.68 0.41
C ALA A 343 12.88 -1.27 -0.17
N ARG A 344 11.86 -1.14 0.69
CA ARG A 344 10.52 -0.62 0.35
C ARG A 344 10.62 0.73 -0.34
N ASP A 345 11.35 1.68 0.27
CA ASP A 345 11.45 3.05 -0.25
C ASP A 345 12.22 3.10 -1.58
N LEU A 346 13.23 2.24 -1.78
CA LEU A 346 13.94 2.13 -3.04
C LEU A 346 13.04 1.59 -4.15
N VAL A 347 12.26 0.53 -3.91
CA VAL A 347 11.35 -0.03 -4.92
C VAL A 347 10.16 0.89 -5.19
N GLY A 348 9.59 1.49 -4.14
CA GLY A 348 8.52 2.48 -4.30
C GLY A 348 8.93 3.69 -5.12
N GLU A 349 10.14 4.23 -4.89
CA GLU A 349 10.68 5.33 -5.69
C GLU A 349 10.91 4.92 -7.15
N MET A 350 11.50 3.75 -7.42
CA MET A 350 11.67 3.24 -8.78
C MET A 350 10.34 3.13 -9.52
N LEU A 351 9.32 2.55 -8.86
CA LEU A 351 8.01 2.32 -9.46
C LEU A 351 7.26 3.62 -9.74
N VAL A 352 7.16 4.51 -8.77
CA VAL A 352 6.39 5.75 -8.95
C VAL A 352 7.07 6.68 -9.97
N CYS A 353 8.40 6.74 -9.98
CA CYS A 353 9.14 7.57 -10.92
C CYS A 353 9.12 7.01 -12.35
N SER A 354 8.91 5.71 -12.55
CA SER A 354 8.86 5.13 -13.91
C SER A 354 7.62 5.55 -14.69
N TRP A 355 6.53 5.89 -14.00
CA TRP A 355 5.25 6.25 -14.64
C TRP A 355 5.30 7.50 -15.50
N GLU A 356 6.25 8.42 -15.27
CA GLU A 356 6.39 9.64 -16.09
C GLU A 356 6.85 9.33 -17.54
N GLU A 357 7.44 8.16 -17.77
CA GLU A 357 7.93 7.71 -19.09
C GLU A 357 6.93 6.79 -19.81
N LEU A 358 5.82 6.40 -19.17
CA LEU A 358 4.85 5.46 -19.72
C LEU A 358 3.79 6.14 -20.57
N GLU A 359 3.44 5.49 -21.69
CA GLU A 359 2.38 5.94 -22.60
C GLU A 359 1.13 5.05 -22.43
N PRO A 360 0.02 5.55 -21.84
CA PRO A 360 -1.21 4.78 -21.62
C PRO A 360 -1.77 4.05 -22.85
N HIS A 361 -1.54 4.59 -24.06
CA HIS A 361 -2.13 4.05 -25.28
C HIS A 361 -1.38 2.85 -25.85
N THR A 362 -0.10 2.68 -25.53
CA THR A 362 0.75 1.62 -26.08
C THR A 362 1.31 0.69 -25.04
N LEU A 363 1.07 0.99 -23.76
CA LEU A 363 1.66 0.30 -22.61
C LEU A 363 1.70 -1.21 -22.77
N THR A 364 2.92 -1.73 -22.72
CA THR A 364 3.24 -3.15 -22.53
C THR A 364 4.00 -3.36 -21.23
N PHE A 365 4.03 -4.60 -20.72
CA PHE A 365 4.84 -4.98 -19.58
C PHE A 365 6.33 -4.81 -19.86
N GLN A 366 6.78 -5.04 -21.10
CA GLN A 366 8.16 -4.78 -21.48
C GLN A 366 8.49 -3.29 -21.34
N GLU A 367 7.67 -2.39 -21.90
CA GLU A 367 7.84 -0.94 -21.75
C GLU A 367 7.81 -0.52 -20.27
N ALA A 368 6.90 -1.08 -19.48
CA ALA A 368 6.80 -0.82 -18.05
C ALA A 368 8.06 -1.27 -17.26
N ALA A 369 8.61 -2.44 -17.59
CA ALA A 369 9.83 -2.95 -16.98
C ALA A 369 11.05 -2.12 -17.40
N GLU A 370 11.17 -1.74 -18.68
CA GLU A 370 12.24 -0.89 -19.19
C GLU A 370 12.22 0.50 -18.51
N ALA A 371 11.05 1.11 -18.34
CA ALA A 371 10.89 2.37 -17.61
C ALA A 371 11.29 2.24 -16.14
N LEU A 372 10.92 1.14 -15.48
CA LEU A 372 11.34 0.83 -14.10
C LEU A 372 12.87 0.73 -13.99
N ILE A 373 13.51 0.04 -14.93
CA ILE A 373 14.98 -0.09 -14.98
C ILE A 373 15.63 1.27 -15.20
N ALA A 374 15.10 2.10 -16.11
CA ALA A 374 15.61 3.45 -16.33
C ALA A 374 15.47 4.34 -15.06
N ALA A 375 14.35 4.23 -14.34
CA ALA A 375 14.16 4.88 -13.04
C ALA A 375 15.16 4.37 -11.99
N ALA A 376 15.44 3.07 -11.95
CA ALA A 376 16.46 2.48 -11.09
C ALA A 376 17.85 3.05 -11.40
N GLU A 377 18.27 3.06 -12.66
CA GLU A 377 19.59 3.53 -13.11
C GLU A 377 19.82 5.02 -12.85
N SER A 378 18.76 5.83 -12.97
CA SER A 378 18.84 7.28 -12.72
C SER A 378 18.73 7.66 -11.24
N GLY A 379 18.09 6.84 -10.42
CA GLY A 379 17.79 7.11 -9.01
C GLY A 379 18.76 6.51 -7.98
N ARG A 380 18.29 6.44 -6.73
CA ARG A 380 19.05 5.88 -5.59
C ARG A 380 19.31 4.39 -5.71
N ALA A 381 18.47 3.67 -6.47
CA ALA A 381 18.54 2.23 -6.64
C ALA A 381 19.49 1.76 -7.76
N ARG A 382 20.31 2.66 -8.34
CA ARG A 382 21.20 2.36 -9.49
C ARG A 382 22.00 1.06 -9.35
N ARG A 383 22.52 0.77 -8.16
CA ARG A 383 23.32 -0.43 -7.91
C ARG A 383 22.53 -1.74 -7.99
N PHE A 384 21.20 -1.67 -7.97
CA PHE A 384 20.28 -2.79 -8.06
C PHE A 384 19.66 -2.94 -9.46
N ALA A 385 19.98 -2.08 -10.43
CA ALA A 385 19.38 -2.13 -11.76
C ALA A 385 19.57 -3.49 -12.45
N SER A 386 20.74 -4.12 -12.28
CA SER A 386 20.97 -5.49 -12.79
C SER A 386 20.03 -6.51 -12.14
N SER A 387 19.90 -6.48 -10.81
CA SER A 387 18.94 -7.33 -10.08
C SER A 387 17.51 -7.15 -10.57
N VAL A 388 17.09 -5.91 -10.83
CA VAL A 388 15.77 -5.62 -11.42
C VAL A 388 15.63 -6.33 -12.77
N ILE A 389 16.60 -6.17 -13.68
CA ILE A 389 16.59 -6.86 -14.99
C ILE A 389 16.46 -8.37 -14.82
N ASP A 390 17.23 -8.96 -13.92
CA ASP A 390 17.23 -10.41 -13.71
C ASP A 390 15.89 -10.92 -13.15
N ASN A 391 15.28 -10.18 -12.22
CA ASN A 391 13.98 -10.53 -11.66
C ASN A 391 12.87 -10.48 -12.72
N PHE A 392 12.84 -9.43 -13.53
CA PHE A 392 11.87 -9.31 -14.62
C PHE A 392 12.09 -10.34 -15.73
N ALA A 393 13.35 -10.65 -16.08
CA ALA A 393 13.68 -11.71 -17.03
C ALA A 393 13.29 -13.10 -16.50
N TRP A 394 13.49 -13.38 -15.21
CA TRP A 394 13.08 -14.66 -14.60
C TRP A 394 11.56 -14.86 -14.65
N ARG A 395 10.80 -13.76 -14.54
CA ARG A 395 9.33 -13.74 -14.68
C ARG A 395 8.85 -13.77 -16.13
N GLU A 396 9.76 -13.79 -17.11
CA GLU A 396 9.49 -13.76 -18.56
C GLU A 396 8.77 -12.47 -19.01
N VAL A 397 9.00 -11.36 -18.30
CA VAL A 397 8.52 -10.03 -18.68
C VAL A 397 9.48 -9.34 -19.67
N LEU A 398 10.78 -9.62 -19.57
CA LEU A 398 11.85 -9.12 -20.44
C LEU A 398 12.48 -10.25 -21.27
#